data_AF-A0A2V9HAY6-F1
#
_entry.id   AF-A0A2V9HAY6-F1
#
_cell.length_a   1.000
_cell.length_b   1.000
_cell.length_c   1.000
_cell.angle_alpha   90.00
_cell.angle_beta   90.00
_cell.angle_gamma   90.00
#
_symmetry.space_group_name_H-M   'P 1'
#
loop_
_entity.id
_entity.type
_entity.pdbx_description
1 polymer ?
#
loop_
_entity_poly.entity_id
_entity_poly.type
_entity_poly.pdbx_seq_one_letter_code
_entity_poly.pdbx_strand_id
1 'polypeptide(L)'
;MPLDALDQKTLNSLPRLSEVYDAYGVQVNALSVNEIFALYERTGFLYPDKAARLLPHLGQVRENWRRMLRGGDSLLYVLTAGDKKRGLASIAVWRTTHYGWTSQHLVSENNPVASRAVMLAGTAASILRGVDDSLQNWFRPENRFPSRVFGSMVQTIGQSLSSVQRHMYFALPRKASLPSGEKVRIVPYDPSHEEALALIASVARGSIYVAAEQLTTDPELTEVDQLYREVGLRRSRRVWLAYREYKDEPIGAVIAYRGPLGLNFSYIENRCDLLLHPTLPEGDVLDVVSSLLRASASAYEDFELDAIPVIAEEIAAPALIQLGAEFLRHYCQGTCLQEGQLRFYRHVDGFYSRLLARVEKHAMQPSLIGQEH
;
A
#
# COMPACT_ATOMS: atom_id res chain seq x y z
N MET A 1 -1.19 23.91 0.24
CA MET A 1 -0.99 24.77 1.43
C MET A 1 0.44 25.31 1.40
N PRO A 2 0.71 26.57 1.76
CA PRO A 2 2.08 27.05 1.88
C PRO A 2 2.83 26.29 2.98
N LEU A 3 4.13 26.07 2.78
CA LEU A 3 5.02 25.48 3.79
C LEU A 3 5.04 26.35 5.04
N ASP A 4 4.92 25.73 6.22
CA ASP A 4 5.12 26.44 7.47
C ASP A 4 6.62 26.60 7.79
N ALA A 5 6.95 27.38 8.83
CA ALA A 5 8.34 27.64 9.23
C ALA A 5 9.11 26.35 9.59
N LEU A 6 8.41 25.34 10.12
CA LEU A 6 9.03 24.06 10.48
C LEU A 6 9.24 23.19 9.23
N ASP A 7 8.32 23.26 8.26
CA ASP A 7 8.45 22.62 6.94
C ASP A 7 9.66 23.19 6.21
N GLN A 8 9.81 24.51 6.17
CA GLN A 8 10.97 25.16 5.56
C GLN A 8 12.28 24.79 6.27
N LYS A 9 12.28 24.78 7.61
CA LYS A 9 13.44 24.36 8.40
C LYS A 9 13.83 22.91 8.10
N THR A 10 12.85 22.03 7.98
CA THR A 10 13.05 20.61 7.68
C THR A 10 13.65 20.46 6.28
N LEU A 11 13.05 21.10 5.28
CA LEU A 11 13.53 21.09 3.90
C LEU A 11 14.98 21.59 3.80
N ASN A 12 15.30 22.71 4.46
CA ASN A 12 16.65 23.27 4.48
C ASN A 12 17.69 22.39 5.22
N SER A 13 17.23 21.44 6.05
CA SER A 13 18.09 20.50 6.75
C SER A 13 18.36 19.20 5.99
N LEU A 14 17.60 18.93 4.93
CA LEU A 14 17.81 17.74 4.11
C LEU A 14 19.14 17.86 3.34
N PRO A 15 19.87 16.74 3.18
CA PRO A 15 21.04 16.71 2.31
C PRO A 15 20.65 16.96 0.85
N ARG A 16 21.65 17.16 -0.03
CA ARG A 16 21.40 17.21 -1.47
C ARG A 16 20.90 15.86 -1.97
N LEU A 17 20.08 15.85 -3.03
CA LEU A 17 19.53 14.62 -3.59
C LEU A 17 20.63 13.60 -3.95
N SER A 18 21.76 14.05 -4.52
CA SER A 18 22.89 13.19 -4.88
C SER A 18 23.63 12.59 -3.69
N GLU A 19 23.44 13.14 -2.49
CA GLU A 19 24.15 12.76 -1.25
C GLU A 19 23.19 12.12 -0.23
N VAL A 20 21.90 12.04 -0.55
CA VAL A 20 20.86 11.70 0.44
C VAL A 20 21.11 10.33 1.07
N TYR A 21 21.37 9.31 0.25
CA TYR A 21 21.54 7.96 0.76
C TYR A 21 22.82 7.82 1.60
N ASP A 22 23.92 8.40 1.14
CA ASP A 22 25.20 8.42 1.87
C ASP A 22 25.07 9.14 3.23
N ALA A 23 24.36 10.27 3.27
CA ALA A 23 24.13 11.04 4.48
C ALA A 23 23.37 10.26 5.58
N TYR A 24 22.51 9.30 5.18
CA TYR A 24 21.83 8.40 6.12
C TYR A 24 22.55 7.05 6.29
N GLY A 25 23.66 6.80 5.61
CA GLY A 25 24.32 5.48 5.60
C GLY A 25 23.45 4.38 4.99
N VAL A 26 22.69 4.72 3.95
CA VAL A 26 21.75 3.85 3.24
C VAL A 26 22.35 3.47 1.89
N GLN A 27 22.17 2.21 1.50
CA GLN A 27 22.48 1.74 0.15
C GLN A 27 21.19 1.38 -0.59
N VAL A 28 21.14 1.72 -1.88
CA VAL A 28 20.02 1.41 -2.77
C VAL A 28 20.36 0.18 -3.59
N ASN A 29 19.45 -0.81 -3.62
CA ASN A 29 19.58 -2.05 -4.40
C ASN A 29 20.89 -2.83 -4.17
N ALA A 30 21.51 -2.68 -2.99
CA ALA A 30 22.78 -3.32 -2.68
C ALA A 30 22.67 -4.83 -2.44
N LEU A 31 21.48 -5.31 -2.05
CA LEU A 31 21.22 -6.72 -1.82
C LEU A 31 20.59 -7.35 -3.07
N SER A 32 21.07 -8.53 -3.43
CA SER A 32 20.39 -9.37 -4.42
C SER A 32 19.01 -9.81 -3.92
N VAL A 33 18.12 -10.20 -4.84
CA VAL A 33 16.79 -10.74 -4.47
C VAL A 33 16.91 -11.92 -3.51
N ASN A 34 17.92 -12.78 -3.65
CA ASN A 34 18.09 -13.90 -2.74
C ASN A 34 18.49 -13.43 -1.33
N GLU A 35 19.35 -12.42 -1.21
CA GLU A 35 19.75 -11.84 0.08
C GLU A 35 18.61 -11.10 0.78
N ILE A 36 17.76 -10.40 0.00
CA ILE A 36 16.54 -9.75 0.48
C ILE A 36 15.58 -10.80 1.05
N PHE A 37 15.32 -11.89 0.33
CA PHE A 37 14.41 -12.93 0.80
C PHE A 37 14.98 -13.67 2.01
N ALA A 38 16.29 -13.94 2.03
CA ALA A 38 16.96 -14.46 3.22
C ALA A 38 16.82 -13.51 4.42
N LEU A 39 16.73 -12.19 4.20
CA LEU A 39 16.50 -11.21 5.28
C LEU A 39 15.08 -11.31 5.80
N TYR A 40 14.10 -11.48 4.92
CA TYR A 40 12.72 -11.71 5.32
C TYR A 40 12.52 -13.01 6.11
N GLU A 41 13.26 -14.07 5.76
CA GLU A 41 13.21 -15.34 6.50
C GLU A 41 13.79 -15.19 7.91
N ARG A 42 15.04 -14.68 8.04
CA ARG A 42 15.73 -14.58 9.34
C ARG A 42 15.13 -13.54 10.30
N THR A 43 14.44 -12.53 9.79
CA THR A 43 13.69 -11.54 10.61
C THR A 43 12.29 -12.03 11.00
N GLY A 44 11.89 -13.22 10.59
CA GLY A 44 10.55 -13.76 10.85
C GLY A 44 9.43 -13.07 10.08
N PHE A 45 9.76 -12.27 9.06
CA PHE A 45 8.77 -11.58 8.22
C PHE A 45 7.93 -12.57 7.41
N LEU A 46 8.54 -13.69 6.98
CA LEU A 46 7.89 -14.85 6.37
C LEU A 46 7.53 -15.91 7.42
N TYR A 47 6.59 -15.58 8.31
CA TYR A 47 6.04 -16.55 9.27
C TYR A 47 5.30 -17.70 8.54
N PRO A 48 5.12 -18.88 9.19
CA PRO A 48 4.72 -20.12 8.51
C PRO A 48 3.52 -19.99 7.56
N ASP A 49 2.39 -19.41 7.98
CA ASP A 49 1.23 -19.31 7.10
C ASP A 49 1.47 -18.37 5.90
N LYS A 50 2.23 -17.28 6.09
CA LYS A 50 2.60 -16.39 4.97
C LYS A 50 3.51 -17.13 4.00
N ALA A 51 4.49 -17.87 4.53
CA ALA A 51 5.37 -18.69 3.71
C ALA A 51 4.58 -19.76 2.94
N ALA A 52 3.63 -20.45 3.59
CA ALA A 52 2.82 -21.49 2.94
C ALA A 52 1.99 -20.95 1.76
N ARG A 53 1.45 -19.73 1.89
CA ARG A 53 0.73 -19.06 0.79
C ARG A 53 1.63 -18.57 -0.34
N LEU A 54 2.89 -18.27 -0.04
CA LEU A 54 3.85 -17.75 -1.02
C LEU A 54 4.62 -18.88 -1.72
N LEU A 55 4.85 -19.99 -1.02
CA LEU A 55 5.72 -21.10 -1.42
C LEU A 55 5.38 -21.67 -2.81
N PRO A 56 4.10 -21.90 -3.19
CA PRO A 56 3.76 -22.40 -4.52
C PRO A 56 4.19 -21.46 -5.65
N HIS A 57 4.32 -20.17 -5.36
CA HIS A 57 4.61 -19.13 -6.36
C HIS A 57 5.98 -18.47 -6.17
N LEU A 58 6.77 -18.90 -5.18
CA LEU A 58 7.98 -18.19 -4.74
C LEU A 58 9.00 -18.00 -5.88
N GLY A 59 9.10 -18.96 -6.79
CA GLY A 59 9.94 -18.85 -8.00
C GLY A 59 9.52 -17.67 -8.89
N GLN A 60 8.23 -17.57 -9.20
CA GLN A 60 7.66 -16.47 -9.99
C GLN A 60 7.81 -15.13 -9.27
N VAL A 61 7.56 -15.10 -7.95
CA VAL A 61 7.69 -13.89 -7.13
C VAL A 61 9.13 -13.36 -7.17
N ARG A 62 10.12 -14.23 -6.94
CA ARG A 62 11.54 -13.83 -7.02
C ARG A 62 11.91 -13.34 -8.42
N GLU A 63 11.38 -13.97 -9.46
CA GLU A 63 11.62 -13.50 -10.83
C GLU A 63 11.00 -12.13 -11.08
N ASN A 64 9.75 -11.89 -10.69
CA ASN A 64 9.10 -10.58 -10.79
C ASN A 64 9.93 -9.49 -10.11
N TRP A 65 10.43 -9.75 -8.89
CA TRP A 65 11.32 -8.84 -8.17
C TRP A 65 12.63 -8.56 -8.95
N ARG A 66 13.25 -9.58 -9.54
CA ARG A 66 14.45 -9.38 -10.39
C ARG A 66 14.13 -8.50 -11.59
N ARG A 67 12.99 -8.71 -12.26
CA ARG A 67 12.59 -7.90 -13.41
C ARG A 67 12.39 -6.44 -13.01
N MET A 68 11.67 -6.19 -11.92
CA MET A 68 11.42 -4.84 -11.44
C MET A 68 12.71 -4.12 -11.04
N LEU A 69 13.65 -4.79 -10.37
CA LEU A 69 14.97 -4.22 -10.03
C LEU A 69 15.82 -3.91 -11.26
N ARG A 70 15.61 -4.59 -12.41
CA ARG A 70 16.27 -4.22 -13.68
C ARG A 70 15.78 -2.90 -14.25
N GLY A 71 14.58 -2.45 -13.88
CA GLY A 71 14.10 -1.10 -14.17
C GLY A 71 14.80 -0.02 -13.33
N GLY A 72 15.72 -0.41 -12.44
CA GLY A 72 16.36 0.48 -11.49
C GLY A 72 15.34 1.16 -10.57
N ASP A 73 15.67 2.38 -10.15
CA ASP A 73 14.86 3.13 -9.19
C ASP A 73 13.59 3.76 -9.80
N SER A 74 13.22 3.35 -11.02
CA SER A 74 11.99 3.77 -11.69
C SER A 74 10.77 2.92 -11.32
N LEU A 75 10.97 1.66 -10.93
CA LEU A 75 9.88 0.69 -10.69
C LEU A 75 9.88 0.10 -9.28
N LEU A 76 11.02 -0.42 -8.83
CA LEU A 76 11.21 -1.00 -7.51
C LEU A 76 12.64 -0.67 -7.08
N TYR A 77 12.78 -0.16 -5.87
CA TYR A 77 14.06 -0.09 -5.22
C TYR A 77 13.97 -0.56 -3.78
N VAL A 78 15.10 -1.04 -3.26
CA VAL A 78 15.23 -1.52 -1.89
C VAL A 78 16.30 -0.70 -1.19
N LEU A 79 15.90 -0.02 -0.13
CA LEU A 79 16.83 0.70 0.74
C LEU A 79 17.30 -0.25 1.84
N THR A 80 18.61 -0.29 2.08
CA THR A 80 19.22 -1.10 3.14
C THR A 80 20.15 -0.24 3.98
N ALA A 81 20.13 -0.41 5.30
CA ALA A 81 21.06 0.23 6.22
C ALA A 81 21.54 -0.74 7.30
N GLY A 82 22.63 -0.38 7.96
CA GLY A 82 23.26 -1.19 9.01
C GLY A 82 24.31 -2.15 8.46
N ASP A 83 24.72 -3.11 9.29
CA ASP A 83 25.76 -4.07 8.96
C ASP A 83 25.52 -5.41 9.67
N LYS A 84 26.34 -6.43 9.36
CA LYS A 84 26.24 -7.76 9.97
C LYS A 84 26.50 -7.78 11.48
N LYS A 85 27.17 -6.78 12.05
CA LYS A 85 27.50 -6.72 13.49
C LYS A 85 26.35 -6.11 14.29
N ARG A 86 25.71 -5.07 13.77
CA ARG A 86 24.64 -4.31 14.45
C ARG A 86 23.24 -4.68 13.97
N GLY A 87 23.14 -5.53 12.95
CA GLY A 87 21.89 -5.90 12.31
C GLY A 87 21.56 -4.96 11.15
N LEU A 88 20.92 -5.53 10.13
CA LEU A 88 20.44 -4.82 8.95
C LEU A 88 18.98 -4.38 9.12
N ALA A 89 18.60 -3.32 8.42
CA ALA A 89 17.21 -3.01 8.12
C ALA A 89 17.03 -2.78 6.62
N SER A 90 15.87 -3.14 6.09
CA SER A 90 15.52 -2.85 4.70
C SER A 90 14.07 -2.46 4.53
N ILE A 91 13.78 -1.68 3.50
CA ILE A 91 12.41 -1.40 3.04
C ILE A 91 12.37 -1.47 1.51
N ALA A 92 11.30 -2.07 0.97
CA ALA A 92 11.05 -2.11 -0.46
C ALA A 92 10.03 -1.04 -0.84
N VAL A 93 10.31 -0.32 -1.91
CA VAL A 93 9.48 0.77 -2.42
C VAL A 93 9.23 0.55 -3.90
N TRP A 94 7.98 0.51 -4.32
CA TRP A 94 7.62 0.32 -5.73
C TRP A 94 6.56 1.27 -6.21
N ARG A 95 6.60 1.54 -7.51
CA ARG A 95 5.70 2.47 -8.18
C ARG A 95 4.32 1.84 -8.37
N THR A 96 3.26 2.50 -7.90
CA THR A 96 1.88 2.00 -7.95
C THR A 96 0.96 2.76 -8.90
N THR A 97 1.30 4.00 -9.21
CA THR A 97 0.69 4.84 -10.26
C THR A 97 1.82 5.60 -10.97
N HIS A 98 1.55 6.50 -11.93
CA HIS A 98 2.67 7.18 -12.60
C HIS A 98 3.50 8.03 -11.62
N TYR A 99 2.88 8.66 -10.62
CA TYR A 99 3.57 9.47 -9.60
C TYR A 99 3.39 8.94 -8.16
N GLY A 100 2.73 7.80 -7.97
CA GLY A 100 2.47 7.20 -6.66
C GLY A 100 3.41 6.05 -6.34
N TRP A 101 3.85 5.99 -5.08
CA TRP A 101 4.73 4.95 -4.56
C TRP A 101 4.15 4.26 -3.35
N THR A 102 4.36 2.95 -3.24
CA THR A 102 4.05 2.16 -2.05
C THR A 102 5.33 1.70 -1.38
N SER A 103 5.44 1.94 -0.08
CA SER A 103 6.51 1.44 0.79
C SER A 103 6.01 0.27 1.64
N GLN A 104 6.69 -0.86 1.56
CA GLN A 104 6.33 -2.11 2.25
C GLN A 104 7.56 -2.91 2.63
N HIS A 105 7.31 -4.01 3.35
CA HIS A 105 8.35 -4.99 3.72
C HIS A 105 9.49 -4.36 4.52
N LEU A 106 9.17 -3.36 5.35
CA LEU A 106 10.11 -2.86 6.35
C LEU A 106 10.44 -3.99 7.32
N VAL A 107 11.69 -4.43 7.30
CA VAL A 107 12.24 -5.45 8.19
C VAL A 107 13.50 -4.93 8.86
N SER A 108 13.79 -5.49 10.03
CA SER A 108 14.95 -5.08 10.83
C SER A 108 15.41 -6.21 11.72
N GLU A 109 16.71 -6.43 11.79
CA GLU A 109 17.37 -7.33 12.75
C GLU A 109 17.54 -6.59 14.10
N ASN A 110 16.43 -6.10 14.67
CA ASN A 110 16.38 -5.32 15.91
C ASN A 110 17.29 -4.08 15.91
N ASN A 111 17.51 -3.46 14.75
CA ASN A 111 18.30 -2.24 14.62
C ASN A 111 17.40 -1.02 14.34
N PRO A 112 16.89 -0.32 15.38
CA PRO A 112 16.01 0.83 15.21
C PRO A 112 16.72 2.03 14.54
N VAL A 113 18.05 2.14 14.64
CA VAL A 113 18.83 3.18 13.95
C VAL A 113 18.79 2.95 12.45
N ALA A 114 19.06 1.72 11.99
CA ALA A 114 18.97 1.35 10.58
C ALA A 114 17.54 1.48 10.03
N SER A 115 16.53 1.10 10.83
CA SER A 115 15.12 1.28 10.42
C SER A 115 14.73 2.75 10.25
N ARG A 116 15.20 3.62 11.16
CA ARG A 116 15.04 5.07 11.00
C ARG A 116 15.73 5.55 9.72
N ALA A 117 16.96 5.11 9.47
CA ALA A 117 17.75 5.53 8.31
C ALA A 117 17.04 5.22 6.98
N VAL A 118 16.59 3.97 6.76
CA VAL A 118 15.92 3.61 5.50
C VAL A 118 14.60 4.36 5.29
N MET A 119 13.83 4.58 6.36
CA MET A 119 12.57 5.33 6.29
C MET A 119 12.79 6.82 5.99
N LEU A 120 13.75 7.45 6.66
CA LEU A 120 14.06 8.87 6.46
C LEU A 120 14.72 9.12 5.11
N ALA A 121 15.67 8.29 4.68
CA ALA A 121 16.32 8.44 3.39
C ALA A 121 15.35 8.30 2.22
N GLY A 122 14.45 7.32 2.26
CA GLY A 122 13.42 7.15 1.23
C GLY A 122 12.47 8.34 1.14
N THR A 123 12.02 8.84 2.29
CA THR A 123 11.13 10.02 2.34
C THR A 123 11.86 11.30 1.91
N ALA A 124 13.11 11.51 2.34
CA ALA A 124 13.92 12.66 1.95
C ALA A 124 14.19 12.68 0.44
N ALA A 125 14.54 11.53 -0.16
CA ALA A 125 14.73 11.42 -1.59
C ALA A 125 13.44 11.76 -2.37
N SER A 126 12.27 11.30 -1.89
CA SER A 126 10.96 11.64 -2.48
C SER A 126 10.69 13.15 -2.45
N ILE A 127 10.88 13.78 -1.29
CA ILE A 127 10.71 15.23 -1.11
C ILE A 127 11.63 16.01 -2.07
N LEU A 128 12.90 15.62 -2.16
CA LEU A 128 13.91 16.32 -2.96
C LEU A 128 13.72 16.13 -4.46
N ARG A 129 13.15 15.00 -4.90
CA ARG A 129 12.77 14.80 -6.30
C ARG A 129 11.59 15.69 -6.69
N GLY A 130 10.62 15.87 -5.79
CA GLY A 130 9.50 16.79 -6.00
C GLY A 130 8.54 16.38 -7.14
N VAL A 131 8.58 15.12 -7.57
CA VAL A 131 7.70 14.56 -8.63
C VAL A 131 6.81 13.42 -8.13
N ASP A 132 6.96 13.02 -6.87
CA ASP A 132 6.21 11.92 -6.28
C ASP A 132 4.93 12.47 -5.62
N ASP A 133 3.77 12.27 -6.25
CA ASP A 133 2.45 12.80 -5.84
C ASP A 133 1.93 12.17 -4.54
N SER A 134 2.24 10.90 -4.31
CA SER A 134 1.78 10.19 -3.11
C SER A 134 2.73 9.10 -2.62
N LEU A 135 2.76 8.94 -1.30
CA LEU A 135 3.38 7.83 -0.61
C LEU A 135 2.30 7.02 0.08
N GLN A 136 2.32 5.71 -0.13
CA GLN A 136 1.32 4.78 0.39
C GLN A 136 1.96 3.63 1.15
N ASN A 137 1.21 3.03 2.07
CA ASN A 137 1.60 1.80 2.73
C ASN A 137 0.38 1.01 3.19
N TRP A 138 0.50 -0.32 3.18
CA TRP A 138 -0.49 -1.25 3.72
C TRP A 138 0.04 -1.89 5.01
N PHE A 139 -0.82 -2.01 6.03
CA PHE A 139 -0.44 -2.66 7.28
C PHE A 139 -1.63 -3.30 7.96
N ARG A 140 -1.36 -4.26 8.84
CA ARG A 140 -2.43 -4.82 9.69
C ARG A 140 -2.60 -3.94 10.92
N PRO A 141 -3.82 -3.54 11.29
CA PRO A 141 -4.03 -2.68 12.46
C PRO A 141 -3.53 -3.33 13.76
N GLU A 142 -3.50 -4.66 13.83
CA GLU A 142 -3.01 -5.44 14.98
C GLU A 142 -1.47 -5.41 15.10
N ASN A 143 -0.76 -5.11 14.00
CA ASN A 143 0.69 -5.00 14.03
C ASN A 143 1.09 -3.70 14.75
N ARG A 144 1.59 -3.83 15.99
CA ARG A 144 1.92 -2.71 16.89
C ARG A 144 2.83 -1.66 16.27
N PHE A 145 3.92 -2.06 15.61
CA PHE A 145 4.86 -1.11 15.01
C PHE A 145 4.21 -0.26 13.91
N PRO A 146 3.72 -0.84 12.80
CA PRO A 146 3.18 -0.02 11.72
C PRO A 146 1.88 0.71 12.14
N SER A 147 1.08 0.14 13.04
CA SER A 147 -0.09 0.82 13.59
C SER A 147 0.28 2.09 14.36
N ARG A 148 1.38 2.08 15.12
CA ARG A 148 1.84 3.29 15.83
C ARG A 148 2.48 4.33 14.92
N VAL A 149 3.23 3.92 13.91
CA VAL A 149 3.86 4.84 12.96
C VAL A 149 2.80 5.34 11.97
N PHE A 150 2.36 4.48 11.06
CA PHE A 150 1.47 4.89 9.98
C PHE A 150 0.05 5.19 10.46
N GLY A 151 -0.47 4.45 11.46
CA GLY A 151 -1.83 4.67 11.96
C GLY A 151 -2.03 6.00 12.69
N SER A 152 -0.96 6.66 13.16
CA SER A 152 -1.05 7.97 13.82
C SER A 152 -0.58 9.14 12.95
N MET A 153 -0.15 8.87 11.71
CA MET A 153 0.45 9.91 10.85
C MET A 153 -0.50 11.06 10.54
N VAL A 154 -1.81 10.80 10.43
CA VAL A 154 -2.85 11.82 10.18
C VAL A 154 -2.85 12.90 11.25
N GLN A 155 -2.53 12.56 12.50
CA GLN A 155 -2.46 13.52 13.60
C GLN A 155 -1.31 14.53 13.43
N THR A 156 -0.25 14.15 12.70
CA THR A 156 0.91 15.01 12.45
C THR A 156 0.83 15.73 11.10
N ILE A 157 0.32 15.07 10.07
CA ILE A 157 0.29 15.59 8.70
C ILE A 157 -0.95 16.47 8.47
N GLY A 158 -2.11 16.02 8.97
CA GLY A 158 -3.42 16.62 8.76
C GLY A 158 -4.29 15.81 7.79
N GLN A 159 -5.60 15.84 7.99
CA GLN A 159 -6.60 15.09 7.20
C GLN A 159 -6.71 15.56 5.75
N SER A 160 -6.30 16.79 5.45
CA SER A 160 -6.32 17.34 4.09
C SER A 160 -5.17 16.87 3.21
N LEU A 161 -4.15 16.21 3.79
CA LEU A 161 -2.93 15.76 3.09
C LEU A 161 -2.61 14.29 3.35
N SER A 162 -3.38 13.62 4.21
CA SER A 162 -3.15 12.23 4.56
C SER A 162 -4.42 11.55 5.01
N SER A 163 -4.46 10.23 4.82
CA SER A 163 -5.54 9.36 5.29
C SER A 163 -4.98 8.06 5.82
N VAL A 164 -5.70 7.46 6.78
CA VAL A 164 -5.52 6.07 7.19
C VAL A 164 -6.89 5.43 7.15
N GLN A 165 -7.08 4.50 6.21
CA GLN A 165 -8.37 3.85 6.00
C GLN A 165 -8.26 2.38 6.31
N ARG A 166 -9.23 1.85 7.07
CA ARG A 166 -9.29 0.43 7.40
C ARG A 166 -10.24 -0.25 6.43
N HIS A 167 -9.83 -1.40 5.93
CA HIS A 167 -10.58 -2.18 4.97
C HIS A 167 -10.67 -3.62 5.43
N MET A 168 -11.76 -4.28 5.04
CA MET A 168 -11.92 -5.72 5.16
C MET A 168 -11.32 -6.38 3.92
N TYR A 169 -10.54 -7.44 4.12
CA TYR A 169 -9.87 -8.17 3.06
C TYR A 169 -10.41 -9.59 2.96
N PHE A 170 -10.93 -9.93 1.79
CA PHE A 170 -11.60 -11.20 1.50
C PHE A 170 -10.90 -11.97 0.38
N ALA A 171 -11.09 -13.28 0.35
CA ALA A 171 -10.82 -14.13 -0.80
C ALA A 171 -12.15 -14.59 -1.41
N LEU A 172 -12.49 -14.07 -2.59
CA LEU A 172 -13.64 -14.53 -3.36
C LEU A 172 -13.20 -15.65 -4.30
N PRO A 173 -13.79 -16.86 -4.27
CA PRO A 173 -13.44 -17.89 -5.24
C PRO A 173 -13.59 -17.38 -6.67
N ARG A 174 -12.54 -17.51 -7.48
CA ARG A 174 -12.53 -16.96 -8.85
C ARG A 174 -13.59 -17.61 -9.76
N LYS A 175 -13.97 -18.85 -9.45
CA LYS A 175 -15.02 -19.61 -10.13
C LYS A 175 -16.38 -19.53 -9.41
N ALA A 176 -16.57 -18.56 -8.51
CA ALA A 176 -17.86 -18.36 -7.85
C ALA A 176 -18.95 -18.05 -8.88
N SER A 177 -20.09 -18.71 -8.75
CA SER A 177 -21.28 -18.41 -9.54
C SER A 177 -21.99 -17.22 -8.90
N LEU A 178 -21.74 -16.02 -9.43
CA LEU A 178 -22.33 -14.78 -8.93
C LEU A 178 -23.72 -14.55 -9.56
N PRO A 179 -24.79 -14.27 -8.79
CA PRO A 179 -26.13 -13.96 -9.30
C PRO A 179 -26.24 -12.58 -9.96
N SER A 180 -27.30 -12.38 -10.76
CA SER A 180 -27.50 -11.14 -11.51
C SER A 180 -28.43 -10.24 -10.74
N GLY A 181 -27.98 -9.02 -10.44
CA GLY A 181 -28.90 -7.98 -10.02
C GLY A 181 -29.66 -7.47 -11.24
N GLU A 182 -30.98 -7.65 -11.27
CA GLU A 182 -31.82 -7.14 -12.36
C GLU A 182 -31.98 -5.61 -12.29
N LYS A 183 -31.78 -5.01 -11.11
CA LYS A 183 -32.06 -3.59 -10.81
C LYS A 183 -30.85 -2.66 -10.92
N VAL A 184 -29.69 -3.22 -11.31
CA VAL A 184 -28.42 -2.51 -11.32
C VAL A 184 -27.84 -2.52 -12.72
N ARG A 185 -27.60 -1.34 -13.28
CA ARG A 185 -26.90 -1.19 -14.56
C ARG A 185 -25.41 -1.08 -14.28
N ILE A 186 -24.64 -2.03 -14.80
CA ILE A 186 -23.17 -2.00 -14.73
C ILE A 186 -22.62 -1.53 -16.08
N VAL A 187 -21.74 -0.54 -16.05
CA VAL A 187 -21.02 -0.07 -17.24
C VAL A 187 -19.51 -0.12 -17.01
N PRO A 188 -18.71 -0.53 -18.02
CA PRO A 188 -17.27 -0.32 -17.96
C PRO A 188 -16.97 1.17 -17.96
N TYR A 189 -15.86 1.56 -17.34
CA TYR A 189 -15.39 2.93 -17.38
C TYR A 189 -15.03 3.37 -18.80
N ASP A 190 -15.30 4.64 -19.08
CA ASP A 190 -14.75 5.40 -20.19
C ASP A 190 -14.61 6.87 -19.74
N PRO A 191 -13.88 7.72 -20.47
CA PRO A 191 -13.61 9.09 -20.04
C PRO A 191 -14.86 9.95 -19.73
N SER A 192 -16.03 9.65 -20.31
CA SER A 192 -17.28 10.36 -19.96
C SER A 192 -17.76 10.10 -18.54
N HIS A 193 -17.22 9.07 -17.88
CA HIS A 193 -17.55 8.68 -16.51
C HIS A 193 -16.58 9.23 -15.45
N GLU A 194 -15.64 10.11 -15.81
CA GLU A 194 -14.63 10.67 -14.87
C GLU A 194 -15.27 11.26 -13.61
N GLU A 195 -16.28 12.12 -13.76
CA GLU A 195 -16.96 12.75 -12.62
C GLU A 195 -17.67 11.72 -11.74
N ALA A 196 -18.30 10.70 -12.34
CA ALA A 196 -18.99 9.64 -11.62
C ALA A 196 -18.02 8.77 -10.82
N LEU A 197 -16.86 8.42 -11.41
CA LEU A 197 -15.80 7.69 -10.73
C LEU A 197 -15.20 8.50 -9.58
N ALA A 198 -14.89 9.78 -9.81
CA ALA A 198 -14.37 10.67 -8.78
C ALA A 198 -15.35 10.83 -7.62
N LEU A 199 -16.64 10.99 -7.91
CA LEU A 199 -17.70 11.10 -6.91
C LEU A 199 -17.78 9.84 -6.05
N ILE A 200 -17.98 8.67 -6.66
CA ILE A 200 -18.16 7.42 -5.90
C ILE A 200 -16.91 7.04 -5.11
N ALA A 201 -15.72 7.25 -5.68
CA ALA A 201 -14.47 7.02 -4.98
C ALA A 201 -14.27 8.01 -3.82
N SER A 202 -14.62 9.28 -3.99
CA SER A 202 -14.51 10.28 -2.94
C SER A 202 -15.50 10.03 -1.79
N VAL A 203 -16.73 9.61 -2.05
CA VAL A 203 -17.68 9.29 -0.97
C VAL A 203 -17.33 7.99 -0.25
N ALA A 204 -16.77 7.00 -0.95
CA ALA A 204 -16.40 5.71 -0.37
C ALA A 204 -15.04 5.73 0.35
N ARG A 205 -14.05 6.45 -0.21
CA ARG A 205 -12.64 6.43 0.22
C ARG A 205 -12.03 7.82 0.38
N GLY A 206 -12.77 8.91 0.20
CA GLY A 206 -12.26 10.27 0.37
C GLY A 206 -11.37 10.76 -0.78
N SER A 207 -11.17 12.07 -0.84
CA SER A 207 -10.41 12.73 -1.92
C SER A 207 -8.92 12.38 -1.94
N ILE A 208 -8.31 12.08 -0.79
CA ILE A 208 -6.92 11.64 -0.69
C ILE A 208 -6.68 10.35 -1.47
N TYR A 209 -7.64 9.41 -1.43
CA TYR A 209 -7.59 8.18 -2.20
C TYR A 209 -7.71 8.47 -3.70
N VAL A 210 -8.66 9.31 -4.10
CA VAL A 210 -8.84 9.72 -5.52
C VAL A 210 -7.56 10.29 -6.10
N ALA A 211 -6.91 11.21 -5.38
CA ALA A 211 -5.66 11.83 -5.80
C ALA A 211 -4.49 10.82 -5.83
N ALA A 212 -4.28 10.06 -4.76
CA ALA A 212 -3.15 9.14 -4.66
C ALA A 212 -3.23 7.98 -5.65
N GLU A 213 -4.45 7.51 -5.97
CA GLU A 213 -4.68 6.48 -6.97
C GLU A 213 -4.83 7.07 -8.39
N GLN A 214 -4.69 8.39 -8.58
CA GLN A 214 -4.74 9.07 -9.89
C GLN A 214 -6.01 8.77 -10.69
N LEU A 215 -7.16 8.65 -10.03
CA LEU A 215 -8.40 8.18 -10.66
C LEU A 215 -8.99 9.16 -11.68
N THR A 216 -8.57 10.42 -11.68
CA THR A 216 -9.02 11.45 -12.63
C THR A 216 -8.00 11.73 -13.74
N THR A 217 -6.79 11.16 -13.66
CA THR A 217 -5.72 11.41 -14.65
C THR A 217 -5.27 10.14 -15.36
N ASP A 218 -5.16 9.02 -14.65
CA ASP A 218 -4.81 7.71 -15.21
C ASP A 218 -5.60 6.56 -14.52
N PRO A 219 -6.93 6.53 -14.64
CA PRO A 219 -7.80 5.59 -13.94
C PRO A 219 -7.50 4.11 -14.24
N GLU A 220 -6.98 3.82 -15.43
CA GLU A 220 -6.67 2.46 -15.90
C GLU A 220 -5.17 2.11 -15.84
N LEU A 221 -4.34 3.00 -15.30
CA LEU A 221 -2.89 2.83 -15.13
C LEU A 221 -2.08 2.70 -16.43
N THR A 222 -2.49 3.38 -17.49
CA THR A 222 -1.82 3.33 -18.80
C THR A 222 -0.36 3.75 -18.72
N GLU A 223 -0.04 4.83 -18.01
CA GLU A 223 1.31 5.40 -17.97
C GLU A 223 2.26 4.52 -17.15
N VAL A 224 1.81 4.03 -15.99
CA VAL A 224 2.63 3.13 -15.18
C VAL A 224 2.72 1.72 -15.80
N ASP A 225 1.69 1.23 -16.50
CA ASP A 225 1.77 -0.04 -17.24
C ASP A 225 2.89 -0.01 -18.28
N GLN A 226 3.08 1.14 -18.96
CA GLN A 226 4.17 1.30 -19.91
C GLN A 226 5.54 1.07 -19.27
N LEU A 227 5.78 1.64 -18.09
CA LEU A 227 7.03 1.41 -17.33
C LEU A 227 7.20 -0.07 -16.96
N TYR A 228 6.12 -0.73 -16.51
CA TYR A 228 6.19 -2.16 -16.18
C TYR A 228 6.46 -3.04 -17.41
N ARG A 229 5.96 -2.67 -18.59
CA ARG A 229 6.19 -3.40 -19.84
C ARG A 229 7.66 -3.38 -20.27
N GLU A 230 8.42 -2.34 -19.95
CA GLU A 230 9.85 -2.26 -20.26
C GLU A 230 10.67 -3.39 -19.62
N VAL A 231 10.19 -3.93 -18.50
CA VAL A 231 10.82 -5.08 -17.83
C VAL A 231 10.07 -6.40 -18.05
N GLY A 232 9.14 -6.44 -19.01
CA GLY A 232 8.35 -7.62 -19.34
C GLY A 232 7.34 -7.99 -18.26
N LEU A 233 6.79 -6.99 -17.58
CA LEU A 233 5.72 -7.11 -16.59
C LEU A 233 4.52 -6.24 -17.00
N ARG A 234 3.44 -6.30 -16.22
CA ARG A 234 2.23 -5.48 -16.42
C ARG A 234 1.76 -4.95 -15.09
N ARG A 235 1.14 -3.77 -15.12
CA ARG A 235 0.37 -3.20 -14.03
C ARG A 235 -0.79 -2.41 -14.60
N SER A 236 -2.01 -2.90 -14.42
CA SER A 236 -3.21 -2.31 -15.04
C SER A 236 -4.36 -2.22 -14.06
N ARG A 237 -5.32 -1.36 -14.37
CA ARG A 237 -6.65 -1.36 -13.75
C ARG A 237 -7.73 -1.50 -14.80
N ARG A 238 -8.85 -2.06 -14.39
CA ARG A 238 -10.14 -1.94 -15.10
C ARG A 238 -11.19 -1.49 -14.11
N VAL A 239 -12.07 -0.61 -14.55
CA VAL A 239 -13.07 0.01 -13.69
C VAL A 239 -14.46 -0.27 -14.23
N TRP A 240 -15.40 -0.55 -13.33
CA TRP A 240 -16.83 -0.60 -13.65
C TRP A 240 -17.61 0.23 -12.64
N LEU A 241 -18.67 0.85 -13.11
CA LEU A 241 -19.57 1.68 -12.33
C LEU A 241 -20.95 1.03 -12.27
N ALA A 242 -21.58 1.11 -11.10
CA ALA A 242 -22.94 0.68 -10.87
C ALA A 242 -23.87 1.90 -10.77
N TYR A 243 -24.96 1.85 -11.51
CA TYR A 243 -26.04 2.83 -11.49
C TYR A 243 -27.34 2.14 -11.11
N ARG A 244 -28.26 2.87 -10.49
CA ARG A 244 -29.67 2.42 -10.43
C ARG A 244 -30.23 2.47 -11.85
N GLU A 245 -31.04 1.49 -12.23
CA GLU A 245 -31.56 1.32 -13.60
C GLU A 245 -32.12 2.62 -14.24
N TYR A 246 -32.75 3.49 -13.44
CA TYR A 246 -33.41 4.73 -13.89
C TYR A 246 -32.74 6.03 -13.41
N LYS A 247 -31.50 5.98 -12.91
CA LYS A 247 -30.79 7.18 -12.44
C LYS A 247 -29.34 7.19 -12.92
N ASP A 248 -28.85 8.36 -13.30
CA ASP A 248 -27.44 8.58 -13.66
C ASP A 248 -26.54 8.88 -12.46
N GLU A 249 -27.02 8.57 -11.25
CA GLU A 249 -26.24 8.69 -10.02
C GLU A 249 -25.49 7.37 -9.74
N PRO A 250 -24.14 7.39 -9.62
CA PRO A 250 -23.37 6.19 -9.33
C PRO A 250 -23.61 5.74 -7.88
N ILE A 251 -23.98 4.46 -7.72
CA ILE A 251 -24.24 3.85 -6.41
C ILE A 251 -23.11 2.92 -5.94
N GLY A 252 -22.17 2.63 -6.82
CA GLY A 252 -20.99 1.82 -6.52
C GLY A 252 -20.02 1.79 -7.69
N ALA A 253 -18.82 1.30 -7.41
CA ALA A 253 -17.80 1.01 -8.41
C ALA A 253 -16.99 -0.20 -7.97
N VAL A 254 -16.32 -0.82 -8.93
CA VAL A 254 -15.28 -1.81 -8.66
C VAL A 254 -14.07 -1.52 -9.52
N ILE A 255 -12.90 -1.54 -8.90
CA ILE A 255 -11.62 -1.32 -9.57
C ILE A 255 -10.81 -2.61 -9.44
N ALA A 256 -10.60 -3.31 -10.55
CA ALA A 256 -9.80 -4.52 -10.60
C ALA A 256 -8.34 -4.16 -10.84
N TYR A 257 -7.49 -4.29 -9.81
CA TYR A 257 -6.05 -4.11 -9.93
C TYR A 257 -5.39 -5.41 -10.38
N ARG A 258 -4.49 -5.31 -11.35
CA ARG A 258 -3.57 -6.39 -11.73
C ARG A 258 -2.14 -5.88 -11.76
N GLY A 259 -1.23 -6.66 -11.19
CA GLY A 259 0.19 -6.35 -11.12
C GLY A 259 1.02 -7.61 -10.86
N PRO A 260 2.36 -7.50 -10.81
CA PRO A 260 3.21 -8.67 -10.65
C PRO A 260 2.92 -9.41 -9.33
N LEU A 261 2.68 -10.72 -9.43
CA LEU A 261 2.42 -11.55 -8.27
C LEU A 261 3.57 -11.46 -7.25
N GLY A 262 3.20 -11.30 -5.97
CA GLY A 262 4.14 -11.27 -4.85
C GLY A 262 4.99 -10.02 -4.73
N LEU A 263 4.67 -8.93 -5.43
CA LEU A 263 5.22 -7.61 -5.10
C LEU A 263 4.81 -7.21 -3.68
N ASN A 264 3.52 -7.38 -3.35
CA ASN A 264 3.01 -7.42 -1.99
C ASN A 264 2.70 -8.87 -1.61
N PHE A 265 3.27 -9.39 -0.52
CA PHE A 265 3.08 -10.79 -0.08
C PHE A 265 1.68 -11.08 0.51
N SER A 266 0.84 -10.07 0.62
CA SER A 266 -0.60 -10.23 0.90
C SER A 266 -1.45 -10.13 -0.37
N TYR A 267 -0.83 -10.01 -1.55
CA TYR A 267 -1.48 -9.91 -2.86
C TYR A 267 -2.42 -8.70 -3.03
N ILE A 268 -2.29 -7.67 -2.18
CA ILE A 268 -3.11 -6.44 -2.22
C ILE A 268 -2.90 -5.64 -3.51
N GLU A 269 -1.73 -5.75 -4.15
CA GLU A 269 -1.47 -5.11 -5.44
C GLU A 269 -2.28 -5.73 -6.60
N ASN A 270 -2.96 -6.85 -6.35
CA ASN A 270 -3.88 -7.51 -7.28
C ASN A 270 -5.34 -7.45 -6.79
N ARG A 271 -5.65 -6.54 -5.85
CA ARG A 271 -6.98 -6.45 -5.23
C ARG A 271 -8.07 -6.04 -6.23
N CYS A 272 -9.28 -6.54 -5.99
CA CYS A 272 -10.52 -6.01 -6.48
C CYS A 272 -11.06 -5.05 -5.43
N ASP A 273 -11.04 -3.75 -5.71
CA ASP A 273 -11.40 -2.68 -4.80
C ASP A 273 -12.87 -2.32 -4.97
N LEU A 274 -13.70 -2.72 -4.01
CA LEU A 274 -15.15 -2.54 -4.06
C LEU A 274 -15.55 -1.28 -3.31
N LEU A 275 -16.15 -0.34 -4.04
CA LEU A 275 -16.57 0.97 -3.57
C LEU A 275 -18.09 1.04 -3.60
N LEU A 276 -18.73 1.25 -2.45
CA LEU A 276 -20.18 1.40 -2.37
C LEU A 276 -20.50 2.80 -1.85
N HIS A 277 -21.60 3.38 -2.36
CA HIS A 277 -22.11 4.62 -1.79
C HIS A 277 -22.51 4.36 -0.33
N PRO A 278 -22.08 5.18 0.65
CA PRO A 278 -22.31 4.91 2.07
C PRO A 278 -23.79 4.93 2.48
N THR A 279 -24.65 5.54 1.67
CA THR A 279 -26.11 5.57 1.88
C THR A 279 -26.87 4.53 1.05
N LEU A 280 -26.18 3.56 0.44
CA LEU A 280 -26.82 2.47 -0.29
C LEU A 280 -27.77 1.70 0.66
N PRO A 281 -29.07 1.55 0.33
CA PRO A 281 -30.00 0.79 1.15
C PRO A 281 -29.53 -0.67 1.30
N GLU A 282 -29.66 -1.23 2.50
CA GLU A 282 -29.22 -2.59 2.83
C GLU A 282 -29.79 -3.63 1.85
N GLY A 283 -31.06 -3.49 1.46
CA GLY A 283 -31.72 -4.37 0.50
C GLY A 283 -31.16 -4.33 -0.93
N ASP A 284 -30.42 -3.29 -1.29
CA ASP A 284 -29.79 -3.14 -2.61
C ASP A 284 -28.32 -3.63 -2.62
N VAL A 285 -27.69 -3.80 -1.45
CA VAL A 285 -26.25 -4.09 -1.33
C VAL A 285 -25.86 -5.37 -2.06
N LEU A 286 -26.58 -6.48 -1.84
CA LEU A 286 -26.25 -7.76 -2.46
C LEU A 286 -26.27 -7.68 -3.99
N ASP A 287 -27.29 -7.06 -4.57
CA ASP A 287 -27.46 -6.93 -6.01
C ASP A 287 -26.32 -6.10 -6.62
N VAL A 288 -25.94 -4.99 -5.97
CA VAL A 288 -24.85 -4.12 -6.42
C VAL A 288 -23.50 -4.84 -6.33
N VAL A 289 -23.21 -5.46 -5.18
CA VAL A 289 -21.95 -6.19 -4.94
C VAL A 289 -21.81 -7.35 -5.93
N SER A 290 -22.85 -8.17 -6.08
CA SER A 290 -22.82 -9.32 -6.99
C SER A 290 -22.61 -8.89 -8.45
N SER A 291 -23.32 -7.84 -8.89
CA SER A 291 -23.23 -7.35 -10.27
C SER A 291 -21.87 -6.75 -10.59
N LEU A 292 -21.29 -5.96 -9.66
CA LEU A 292 -19.93 -5.42 -9.79
C LEU A 292 -18.87 -6.52 -9.81
N LEU A 293 -18.92 -7.47 -8.87
CA LEU A 293 -17.96 -8.58 -8.81
C LEU A 293 -18.04 -9.47 -10.04
N ARG A 294 -19.25 -9.69 -10.58
CA ARG A 294 -19.39 -10.44 -11.83
C ARG A 294 -18.78 -9.72 -13.02
N ALA A 295 -19.03 -8.42 -13.17
CA ALA A 295 -18.47 -7.64 -14.27
C ALA A 295 -16.93 -7.63 -14.23
N SER A 296 -16.36 -7.47 -13.03
CA SER A 296 -14.92 -7.45 -12.81
C SER A 296 -14.24 -8.82 -12.86
N ALA A 297 -14.97 -9.93 -12.77
CA ALA A 297 -14.41 -11.28 -12.79
C ALA A 297 -13.53 -11.55 -14.03
N SER A 298 -13.89 -10.95 -15.17
CA SER A 298 -13.11 -11.06 -16.42
C SER A 298 -11.68 -10.49 -16.32
N ALA A 299 -11.41 -9.53 -15.44
CA ALA A 299 -10.06 -9.01 -15.20
C ALA A 299 -9.15 -10.00 -14.44
N TYR A 300 -9.74 -11.07 -13.89
CA TYR A 300 -9.05 -12.08 -13.11
C TYR A 300 -9.03 -13.44 -13.80
N GLU A 301 -9.51 -13.59 -15.02
CA GLU A 301 -9.61 -14.89 -15.71
C GLU A 301 -8.26 -15.63 -15.77
N ASP A 302 -7.17 -14.88 -16.00
CA ASP A 302 -5.79 -15.35 -16.06
C ASP A 302 -5.01 -15.14 -14.74
N PHE A 303 -5.70 -14.87 -13.63
CA PHE A 303 -5.05 -14.64 -12.34
C PHE A 303 -4.44 -15.92 -11.78
N GLU A 304 -3.23 -15.80 -11.25
CA GLU A 304 -2.43 -16.94 -10.78
C GLU A 304 -3.02 -17.63 -9.55
N LEU A 305 -3.90 -16.96 -8.81
CA LEU A 305 -4.55 -17.50 -7.62
C LEU A 305 -5.98 -17.97 -7.93
N ASP A 306 -6.44 -18.97 -7.18
CA ASP A 306 -7.80 -19.49 -7.28
C ASP A 306 -8.88 -18.58 -6.67
N ALA A 307 -8.45 -17.51 -5.99
CA ALA A 307 -9.34 -16.52 -5.38
C ALA A 307 -8.96 -15.10 -5.80
N ILE A 308 -9.97 -14.29 -6.07
CA ILE A 308 -9.88 -12.85 -6.27
C ILE A 308 -9.74 -12.20 -4.89
N PRO A 309 -8.65 -11.46 -4.63
CA PRO A 309 -8.47 -10.74 -3.38
C PRO A 309 -9.37 -9.50 -3.40
N VAL A 310 -10.35 -9.39 -2.53
CA VAL A 310 -11.31 -8.27 -2.51
C VAL A 310 -11.03 -7.39 -1.31
N ILE A 311 -11.01 -6.06 -1.49
CA ILE A 311 -11.09 -5.11 -0.39
C ILE A 311 -12.43 -4.38 -0.42
N ALA A 312 -13.04 -4.21 0.75
CA ALA A 312 -14.33 -3.53 0.87
C ALA A 312 -14.50 -2.88 2.25
N GLU A 313 -15.49 -1.99 2.34
CA GLU A 313 -15.99 -1.47 3.61
C GLU A 313 -17.02 -2.41 4.24
N GLU A 314 -17.33 -2.18 5.52
CA GLU A 314 -18.20 -3.03 6.35
C GLU A 314 -19.59 -3.26 5.73
N ILE A 315 -20.14 -2.25 5.05
CA ILE A 315 -21.44 -2.34 4.36
C ILE A 315 -21.50 -3.49 3.35
N ALA A 316 -20.38 -3.86 2.71
CA ALA A 316 -20.34 -4.94 1.73
C ALA A 316 -20.16 -6.34 2.35
N ALA A 317 -19.80 -6.43 3.63
CA ALA A 317 -19.38 -7.68 4.26
C ALA A 317 -20.46 -8.77 4.25
N PRO A 318 -21.75 -8.49 4.60
CA PRO A 318 -22.79 -9.51 4.54
C PRO A 318 -22.98 -10.09 3.14
N ALA A 319 -22.98 -9.24 2.11
CA ALA A 319 -23.10 -9.65 0.72
C ALA A 319 -21.90 -10.49 0.26
N LEU A 320 -20.68 -10.09 0.61
CA LEU A 320 -19.46 -10.84 0.28
C LEU A 320 -19.48 -12.25 0.90
N ILE A 321 -19.87 -12.38 2.16
CA ILE A 321 -20.00 -13.67 2.85
C ILE A 321 -21.07 -14.54 2.16
N GLN A 322 -22.23 -13.95 1.82
CA GLN A 322 -23.31 -14.64 1.12
C GLN A 322 -22.87 -15.15 -0.27
N LEU A 323 -21.99 -14.41 -0.95
CA LEU A 323 -21.41 -14.78 -2.24
C LEU A 323 -20.25 -15.80 -2.12
N GLY A 324 -19.97 -16.29 -0.90
CA GLY A 324 -18.95 -17.30 -0.64
C GLY A 324 -17.53 -16.75 -0.51
N ALA A 325 -17.37 -15.43 -0.32
CA ALA A 325 -16.07 -14.86 -0.03
C ALA A 325 -15.64 -15.16 1.41
N GLU A 326 -14.41 -15.62 1.59
CA GLU A 326 -13.81 -15.87 2.90
C GLU A 326 -13.21 -14.57 3.45
N PHE A 327 -13.64 -14.16 4.64
CA PHE A 327 -12.98 -13.06 5.35
C PHE A 327 -11.60 -13.50 5.86
N LEU A 328 -10.55 -12.79 5.46
CA LEU A 328 -9.18 -13.16 5.81
C LEU A 328 -8.59 -12.33 6.94
N ARG A 329 -8.84 -11.01 6.98
CA ARG A 329 -8.37 -10.05 8.00
C ARG A 329 -8.72 -8.61 7.64
N HIS A 330 -8.34 -7.68 8.50
CA HIS A 330 -8.29 -6.26 8.18
C HIS A 330 -6.91 -5.82 7.68
N TYR A 331 -6.92 -4.81 6.82
CA TYR A 331 -5.75 -4.01 6.48
C TYR A 331 -6.08 -2.53 6.61
N CYS A 332 -5.07 -1.72 6.92
CA CYS A 332 -5.13 -0.29 6.80
C CYS A 332 -4.27 0.16 5.60
N GLN A 333 -4.80 1.08 4.80
CA GLN A 333 -4.05 1.86 3.81
C GLN A 333 -3.71 3.22 4.43
N GLY A 334 -2.42 3.47 4.64
CA GLY A 334 -1.92 4.81 4.93
C GLY A 334 -1.54 5.50 3.63
N THR A 335 -2.04 6.71 3.42
CA THR A 335 -1.72 7.55 2.25
C THR A 335 -1.28 8.94 2.70
N CYS A 336 -0.20 9.45 2.10
CA CYS A 336 0.29 10.81 2.27
C CYS A 336 0.49 11.44 0.90
N LEU A 337 -0.12 12.60 0.66
CA LEU A 337 0.11 13.38 -0.56
C LEU A 337 1.45 14.12 -0.50
N GLN A 338 1.90 14.61 -1.65
CA GLN A 338 3.18 15.29 -1.84
C GLN A 338 3.43 16.39 -0.79
N GLU A 339 2.46 17.28 -0.58
CA GLU A 339 2.60 18.41 0.35
C GLU A 339 2.63 17.95 1.82
N GLY A 340 2.20 16.72 2.10
CA GLY A 340 2.28 16.10 3.42
C GLY A 340 3.65 15.44 3.71
N GLN A 341 4.50 15.22 2.71
CA GLN A 341 5.70 14.37 2.86
C GLN A 341 6.71 14.94 3.87
N LEU A 342 6.92 16.25 3.93
CA LEU A 342 7.79 16.88 4.95
C LEU A 342 7.29 16.61 6.38
N ARG A 343 5.97 16.63 6.57
CA ARG A 343 5.34 16.34 7.87
C ARG A 343 5.40 14.86 8.20
N PHE A 344 5.27 13.99 7.19
CA PHE A 344 5.49 12.56 7.33
C PHE A 344 6.95 12.24 7.72
N TYR A 345 7.93 12.90 7.09
CA TYR A 345 9.34 12.79 7.46
C TYR A 345 9.55 13.11 8.96
N ARG A 346 9.03 14.26 9.42
CA ARG A 346 9.10 14.64 10.85
C ARG A 346 8.37 13.67 11.76
N HIS A 347 7.23 13.13 11.31
CA HIS A 347 6.46 12.15 12.05
C HIS A 347 7.28 10.89 12.33
N VAL A 348 7.88 10.31 11.28
CA VAL A 348 8.77 9.15 11.36
C VAL A 348 9.98 9.46 12.24
N ASP A 349 10.59 10.62 12.03
CA ASP A 349 11.78 11.02 12.77
C ASP A 349 11.50 11.15 14.27
N GLY A 350 10.41 11.83 14.63
CA GLY A 350 9.97 11.99 16.01
C GLY A 350 9.61 10.65 16.66
N PHE A 351 9.01 9.71 15.91
CA PHE A 351 8.73 8.37 16.41
C PHE A 351 10.02 7.63 16.79
N TYR A 352 10.99 7.57 15.87
CA TYR A 352 12.23 6.83 16.12
C TYR A 352 13.14 7.53 17.13
N SER A 353 13.18 8.86 17.16
CA SER A 353 13.94 9.61 18.16
C SER A 353 13.48 9.26 19.59
N ARG A 354 12.16 9.17 19.81
CA ARG A 354 11.59 8.71 21.09
C ARG A 354 11.89 7.24 21.37
N LEU A 355 11.91 6.38 20.35
CA LEU A 355 12.25 4.97 20.52
C LEU A 355 13.70 4.78 20.94
N LEU A 356 14.64 5.47 20.27
CA LEU A 356 16.06 5.41 20.54
C LEU A 356 16.40 5.93 21.94
N ALA A 357 15.85 7.08 22.33
CA ALA A 357 16.03 7.62 23.68
C ALA A 357 15.55 6.64 24.78
N ARG A 358 14.49 5.86 24.53
CA ARG A 358 14.04 4.81 25.46
C ARG A 358 15.01 3.65 25.52
N VAL A 359 15.53 3.19 24.38
CA VAL A 359 16.50 2.09 24.32
C VAL A 359 17.78 2.48 25.08
N GLU A 360 18.28 3.69 24.87
CA GLU A 360 19.44 4.23 25.58
C GLU A 360 19.20 4.28 27.10
N LYS A 361 18.04 4.78 27.55
CA LYS A 361 17.70 4.83 28.97
C LYS A 361 17.65 3.44 29.61
N HIS A 362 17.13 2.42 28.92
CA HIS A 362 17.08 1.04 29.44
C HIS A 362 18.47 0.41 29.46
N ALA A 363 19.33 0.70 28.47
CA ALA A 363 20.73 0.24 28.47
C ALA A 363 21.56 0.89 29.58
N MET A 364 21.21 2.11 30.02
CA MET A 364 21.87 2.83 31.10
C MET A 364 21.32 2.55 32.51
N GLN A 365 20.30 1.69 32.67
CA GLN A 365 19.85 1.20 33.97
C GLN A 365 20.43 -0.19 34.22
N PRO A 366 21.52 -0.34 35.00
CA PRO A 366 21.96 -1.65 35.45
C PRO A 366 20.90 -2.24 36.38
N SER A 367 20.74 -3.56 36.31
CA SER A 367 20.00 -4.39 37.25
C SER A 367 20.32 -4.04 38.72
N LEU A 368 19.49 -3.20 39.34
CA LEU A 368 19.43 -2.97 40.79
C LEU A 368 18.73 -4.12 41.53
N ILE A 369 18.89 -5.37 41.06
CA ILE A 369 18.43 -6.57 41.74
C ILE A 369 19.58 -7.57 41.66
N GLY A 370 20.43 -7.54 42.69
CA GLY A 370 21.59 -8.43 42.76
C GLY A 370 22.56 -8.12 43.89
N GLN A 371 22.13 -7.50 44.98
CA GLN A 371 22.84 -7.52 46.27
C GLN A 371 21.82 -7.30 47.40
N GLU A 372 21.25 -8.37 47.92
CA GLU A 372 21.00 -8.49 49.37
C GLU A 372 21.43 -9.90 49.79
N HIS A 373 22.16 -9.93 50.90
CA HIS A 373 22.87 -11.05 51.50
C HIS A 373 21.96 -12.10 52.12
#